data_AF-A0AAX3ASR2-F1
#
_entry.id   AF-A0AAX3ASR2-F1
#
_cell.length_a   1.000
_cell.length_b   1.000
_cell.length_c   1.000
_cell.angle_alpha   90.00
_cell.angle_beta   90.00
_cell.angle_gamma   90.00
#
_symmetry.space_group_name_H-M   'P 1'
#
loop_
_entity.id
_entity.type
_entity.pdbx_description
1 polymer ?
#
loop_
_entity_poly.entity_id
_entity_poly.type
_entity_poly.pdbx_seq_one_letter_code
_entity_poly.pdbx_strand_id
1 'polypeptide(L)' 'MDEERRIPPFAEDILTVLTDAAGGTSEEFPRDEAIEVITDDERFDKADAEAALESLQSRGYVYYVGEHIRITPTD' A
#
# COMPACT_ATOMS: atom_id res chain seq x y z
N MET A 1 -21.40 9.72 -4.22
CA MET A 1 -21.41 8.37 -4.84
C MET A 1 -19.99 7.84 -4.70
N ASP A 2 -19.49 7.68 -3.47
CA ASP A 2 -18.04 7.52 -3.25
C ASP A 2 -17.73 6.61 -2.04
N GLU A 3 -18.77 5.98 -1.48
CA GLU A 3 -18.64 5.21 -0.24
C GLU A 3 -18.09 3.79 -0.50
N GLU A 4 -18.26 3.27 -1.72
CA GLU A 4 -17.74 1.96 -2.13
C GLU A 4 -16.24 1.99 -2.49
N ARG A 5 -15.67 3.21 -2.62
CA ARG A 5 -14.23 3.45 -2.84
C ARG A 5 -13.49 3.91 -1.58
N ARG A 6 -14.16 3.97 -0.43
CA ARG A 6 -13.53 4.41 0.83
C ARG A 6 -12.63 3.28 1.34
N ILE A 7 -11.35 3.38 1.00
CA ILE A 7 -10.28 2.66 1.70
C ILE A 7 -10.30 3.09 3.16
N PRO A 8 -10.06 2.17 4.11
CA PRO A 8 -9.96 2.55 5.49
C PRO A 8 -8.79 3.54 5.64
N PRO A 9 -8.89 4.50 6.60
CA PRO A 9 -7.93 5.60 6.69
C PRO A 9 -6.48 5.11 6.86
N PHE A 10 -6.27 3.98 7.55
CA PHE A 10 -4.94 3.37 7.67
C PHE A 10 -4.38 2.86 6.32
N ALA A 11 -5.22 2.33 5.43
CA ALA A 11 -4.78 1.84 4.12
C ALA A 11 -4.50 2.98 3.14
N GLU A 12 -5.22 4.09 3.26
CA GLU A 12 -4.96 5.31 2.48
C GLU A 12 -3.63 5.97 2.91
N ASP A 13 -3.37 6.04 4.21
CA ASP A 13 -2.11 6.54 4.76
C ASP A 13 -0.94 5.66 4.27
N ILE A 14 -1.09 4.34 4.34
CA ILE A 14 -0.11 3.37 3.82
C ILE A 14 0.11 3.52 2.31
N LEU A 15 -0.96 3.65 1.52
CA LEU A 15 -0.82 3.87 0.08
C LEU A 15 -0.02 5.16 -0.22
N THR A 16 -0.26 6.21 0.56
CA THR A 16 0.45 7.48 0.45
C THR A 16 1.92 7.32 0.79
N VAL A 17 2.23 6.67 1.91
CA VAL A 17 3.60 6.38 2.36
C VAL A 17 4.36 5.57 1.32
N LEU A 18 3.74 4.52 0.78
CA LEU A 18 4.34 3.69 -0.26
C LEU A 18 4.53 4.45 -1.58
N THR A 19 3.58 5.30 -1.96
CA THR A 19 3.68 6.11 -3.18
C THR A 19 4.79 7.15 -3.06
N ASP A 20 4.95 7.76 -1.88
CA ASP A 20 6.01 8.73 -1.58
C ASP A 20 7.38 8.04 -1.61
N ALA A 21 7.51 6.87 -0.97
CA ALA A 21 8.72 6.05 -0.97
C ALA A 21 9.10 5.55 -2.37
N ALA A 22 8.11 5.19 -3.20
CA ALA A 22 8.30 4.86 -4.61
C ALA A 22 8.61 6.09 -5.50
N GLY A 23 8.76 7.28 -4.91
CA GLY A 23 9.09 8.51 -5.63
C GLY A 23 8.00 8.96 -6.61
N GLY A 24 6.74 8.58 -6.36
CA GLY A 24 5.60 8.87 -7.22
C GLY A 24 5.58 8.10 -8.54
N THR A 25 6.47 7.12 -8.73
CA THR A 25 6.49 6.30 -9.94
C THR A 25 5.80 4.98 -9.65
N SER A 26 4.95 4.51 -10.57
CA SER A 26 4.32 3.19 -10.53
C SER A 26 5.37 2.09 -10.74
N GLU A 27 6.29 1.97 -9.80
CA GLU A 27 7.33 0.96 -9.78
C GLU A 27 6.91 -0.23 -8.93
N GLU A 28 7.38 -1.41 -9.36
CA GLU A 28 7.31 -2.62 -8.55
C GLU A 28 8.41 -2.54 -7.50
N PHE A 29 8.05 -2.67 -6.22
CA PHE A 29 9.01 -2.75 -5.13
C PHE A 29 8.78 -4.02 -4.31
N PRO A 30 9.82 -4.54 -3.63
CA PRO A 30 9.71 -5.74 -2.82
C PRO A 30 8.64 -5.58 -1.74
N ARG A 31 7.88 -6.66 -1.49
CA ARG A 31 6.89 -6.66 -0.39
C ARG A 31 7.56 -6.42 0.95
N ASP A 32 8.73 -6.99 1.19
CA ASP A 32 9.44 -6.76 2.45
C ASP A 32 9.85 -5.30 2.62
N GLU A 33 10.34 -4.64 1.56
CA GLU A 33 10.67 -3.21 1.60
C GLU A 33 9.42 -2.35 1.87
N ALA A 34 8.28 -2.71 1.27
CA ALA A 34 7.01 -2.07 1.57
C ALA A 34 6.63 -2.13 3.04
N ILE A 35 6.75 -3.33 3.62
CA ILE A 35 6.45 -3.58 5.02
C ILE A 35 7.40 -2.75 5.88
N GLU A 36 8.70 -2.74 5.55
CA GLU A 36 9.69 -1.94 6.25
C GLU A 36 9.34 -0.45 6.22
N VAL A 37 9.03 0.11 5.04
CA VAL A 37 8.63 1.51 4.86
C VAL A 37 7.36 1.84 5.66
N ILE A 38 6.38 0.94 5.69
CA ILE A 38 5.15 1.15 6.48
C ILE A 38 5.47 1.11 7.98
N THR A 39 6.29 0.16 8.42
CA THR A 39 6.67 -0.01 9.83
C THR A 39 7.71 1.00 10.32
N ASP A 40 8.34 1.75 9.40
CA ASP A 40 9.17 2.91 9.74
C ASP A 40 8.30 4.00 10.40
N ASP A 41 7.02 4.04 10.05
CA ASP A 41 6.03 4.83 10.74
C ASP A 41 5.53 4.07 11.99
N GLU A 42 5.89 4.57 13.19
CA GLU A 42 5.50 4.00 14.48
C GLU A 42 3.98 3.89 14.70
N ARG A 43 3.17 4.47 13.79
CA ARG A 43 1.71 4.32 13.77
C ARG A 43 1.25 2.95 13.28
N PHE A 44 2.09 2.19 12.59
CA PHE A 44 1.71 0.92 11.96
C PHE A 44 2.66 -0.21 12.35
N ASP A 45 2.10 -1.30 12.85
CA ASP A 45 2.85 -2.54 13.04
C ASP A 45 2.88 -3.37 11.75
N LYS A 46 3.77 -4.36 11.70
CA LYS A 46 3.84 -5.30 10.57
C LYS A 46 2.48 -5.93 10.25
N ALA A 47 1.70 -6.29 11.27
CA ALA A 47 0.38 -6.89 11.07
C ALA A 47 -0.61 -5.91 10.40
N ASP A 48 -0.56 -4.63 10.77
CA ASP A 48 -1.40 -3.59 10.16
C ASP A 48 -0.95 -3.32 8.72
N ALA A 49 0.36 -3.31 8.46
CA ALA A 49 0.92 -3.20 7.12
C ALA A 49 0.43 -4.33 6.20
N GLU A 50 0.48 -5.58 6.66
CA GLU A 50 -0.01 -6.73 5.91
C GLU A 50 -1.53 -6.64 5.66
N ALA A 51 -2.32 -6.27 6.66
CA ALA A 51 -3.77 -6.12 6.54
C ALA A 51 -4.17 -4.97 5.59
N ALA A 52 -3.40 -3.88 5.60
CA ALA A 52 -3.60 -2.75 4.70
C ALA A 52 -3.27 -3.10 3.25
N LEU A 53 -2.14 -3.78 3.02
CA LEU A 53 -1.76 -4.23 1.68
C LEU A 53 -2.80 -5.21 1.11
N GLU A 54 -3.33 -6.13 1.91
CA GLU A 54 -4.45 -6.99 1.51
C GLU A 54 -5.71 -6.19 1.17
N SER A 55 -6.03 -5.19 2.00
CA SER A 55 -7.16 -4.27 1.76
C SER A 55 -7.02 -3.43 0.50
N LEU A 56 -5.80 -3.00 0.17
CA LEU A 56 -5.48 -2.27 -1.06
C LEU A 56 -5.53 -3.18 -2.28
N GLN A 57 -5.07 -4.43 -2.13
CA GLN A 57 -5.08 -5.42 -3.19
C GLN A 57 -6.50 -5.83 -3.57
N SER A 58 -7.33 -6.12 -2.57
CA SER A 58 -8.74 -6.46 -2.76
C SER A 58 -9.50 -5.38 -3.54
N ARG A 59 -9.05 -4.12 -3.41
CA ARG A 59 -9.64 -2.94 -4.06
C ARG A 59 -8.94 -2.53 -5.37
N GLY A 60 -7.86 -3.21 -5.77
CA GLY A 60 -7.16 -2.96 -7.02
C GLY A 60 -6.20 -1.75 -7.02
N TYR A 61 -5.79 -1.28 -5.84
CA TYR A 61 -4.76 -0.23 -5.69
C TYR A 61 -3.34 -0.79 -5.72
N VAL A 62 -3.17 -2.04 -5.30
CA VAL A 62 -1.89 -2.75 -5.37
C VAL A 62 -2.08 -4.17 -5.91
N TYR A 63 -1.06 -4.70 -6.56
CA TYR A 63 -1.04 -6.07 -7.06
C TYR A 63 0.24 -6.77 -6.65
N TYR A 64 0.12 -8.00 -6.15
CA TYR A 64 1.28 -8.84 -5.85
C TYR A 64 1.76 -9.55 -7.12
N VAL A 65 3.01 -9.31 -7.50
CA VAL A 65 3.70 -9.97 -8.61
C VAL A 65 4.86 -10.78 -8.01
N GLY A 66 4.57 -12.03 -7.65
CA GLY A 66 5.51 -12.86 -6.89
C GLY A 66 5.76 -12.28 -5.50
N GLU A 67 7.02 -11.93 -5.21
CA GLU A 67 7.45 -11.29 -3.96
C GLU A 67 7.46 -9.76 -4.02
N HIS A 68 7.06 -9.17 -5.15
CA HIS A 68 6.98 -7.73 -5.34
C HIS A 68 5.53 -7.25 -5.28
N ILE A 69 5.34 -6.01 -4.86
CA ILE A 69 4.07 -5.29 -4.98
C ILE A 69 4.19 -4.18 -6.00
N ARG A 70 3.16 -4.09 -6.83
CA ARG A 70 2.98 -3.07 -7.85
C ARG A 70 1.85 -2.15 -7.42
N ILE A 71 2.14 -0.87 -7.25
CA ILE A 71 1.09 0.14 -7.06
C ILE A 71 0.52 0.48 -8.44
N THR A 72 -0.80 0.39 -8.59
CA THR A 72 -1.48 0.89 -9.78
C THR A 72 -1.74 2.38 -9.62
N PRO A 73 -1.33 3.21 -10.60
CA PRO A 73 -1.69 4.62 -10.59
C PRO A 73 -3.20 4.69 -10.75
N THR A 74 -3.88 5.14 -9.68
CA THR A 74 -5.28 5.53 -9.75
C THR A 74 -5.31 6.90 -10.43
N ASP A 75 -5.55 6.90 -11.73
CA ASP A 75 -5.91 8.09 -12.52
C ASP A 75 -7.30 8.63 -12.10
#